data_AF-A0A964VDV0-F1
#
_entry.id   AF-A0A964VDV0-F1
#
_cell.length_a   1.000
_cell.length_b   1.000
_cell.length_c   1.000
_cell.angle_alpha   90.00
_cell.angle_beta   90.00
_cell.angle_gamma   90.00
#
_symmetry.space_group_name_H-M   'P 1'
#
loop_
_entity.id
_entity.type
_entity.pdbx_description
1 polymer ?
#
loop_
_entity_poly.entity_id
_entity_poly.type
_entity_poly.pdbx_seq_one_letter_code
_entity_poly.pdbx_strand_id
1 'polypeptide(L)'
;MDITHACADNSTAPLPSTAMVHIPGGEFVMGTDDPQSYETERPAHRVKVAAFMMDVTELTNEQFKAFVDATHFVTQAERVPDWEQLKQQLPAGTPKPAQEKLVAGSLVFTPPQEPVSGDDASVWWNWVPGAN
;
A
#
# COMPACT_ATOMS: atom_id res chain seq x y z
N MET A 1 -28.39 -7.64 -32.35
CA MET A 1 -28.10 -6.40 -31.60
C MET A 1 -27.00 -6.78 -30.63
N ASP A 2 -25.78 -6.79 -31.15
CA ASP A 2 -24.58 -7.15 -30.39
C ASP A 2 -23.86 -5.85 -30.05
N ILE A 3 -23.76 -5.55 -28.77
CA ILE A 3 -22.96 -4.45 -28.24
C ILE A 3 -21.72 -5.08 -27.63
N THR A 4 -20.76 -5.43 -28.49
CA THR A 4 -19.36 -5.55 -28.10
C THR A 4 -18.86 -4.15 -27.73
N HIS A 5 -18.83 -3.86 -26.43
CA HIS A 5 -18.07 -2.73 -25.91
C HIS A 5 -16.58 -3.02 -26.08
N ALA A 6 -16.01 -2.51 -27.17
CA ALA A 6 -14.58 -2.33 -27.30
C ALA A 6 -14.15 -1.18 -26.38
N CYS A 7 -13.30 -1.47 -25.39
CA CYS A 7 -12.55 -0.42 -24.70
C CYS A 7 -11.44 0.05 -25.63
N ALA A 8 -11.55 1.26 -26.17
CA ALA A 8 -10.47 1.92 -26.88
C ALA A 8 -9.83 3.00 -25.99
N ASP A 9 -8.55 2.76 -25.70
CA ASP A 9 -7.39 3.67 -25.73
C ASP A 9 -7.35 4.94 -24.85
N ASN A 10 -6.35 5.00 -23.95
CA ASN A 10 -5.53 6.21 -23.82
C ASN A 10 -4.23 5.97 -23.02
N SER A 11 -3.11 6.23 -23.68
CA SER A 11 -1.73 6.41 -23.15
C SER A 11 -0.97 5.14 -22.73
N THR A 12 -0.43 4.42 -23.71
CA THR A 12 0.62 3.40 -23.51
C THR A 12 2.00 4.04 -23.41
N ALA A 13 2.37 4.54 -22.23
CA ALA A 13 3.74 4.26 -21.80
C ALA A 13 3.73 2.80 -21.36
N PRO A 14 4.46 1.88 -22.04
CA PRO A 14 4.50 0.50 -21.61
C PRO A 14 5.16 0.50 -20.22
N LEU A 15 4.38 0.13 -19.19
CA LEU A 15 4.99 -0.25 -17.92
C LEU A 15 6.02 -1.34 -18.24
N PRO A 16 7.25 -1.26 -17.69
CA PRO A 16 8.27 -2.26 -17.94
C PRO A 16 7.66 -3.63 -17.67
N SER A 17 7.56 -4.45 -18.71
CA SER A 17 6.87 -5.74 -18.65
C SER A 17 7.55 -6.62 -17.62
N THR A 18 6.95 -6.71 -16.44
CA THR A 18 7.30 -7.72 -15.46
C THR A 18 6.89 -9.07 -16.03
N ALA A 19 7.73 -10.09 -15.84
CA ALA A 19 7.33 -11.45 -16.15
C ALA A 19 6.24 -11.85 -15.15
N MET A 20 4.98 -11.76 -15.57
CA MET A 20 3.86 -12.32 -14.81
C MET A 20 3.80 -13.83 -15.02
N VAL A 21 3.56 -14.56 -13.94
CA VAL A 21 3.33 -16.00 -13.97
C VAL A 21 1.85 -16.31 -13.78
N HIS A 22 1.38 -17.34 -14.47
CA HIS A 22 0.02 -17.84 -14.31
C HIS A 22 -0.08 -18.73 -13.07
N ILE A 23 -0.91 -18.31 -12.11
CA ILE A 23 -1.27 -19.09 -10.94
C ILE A 23 -2.57 -19.84 -11.23
N PRO A 24 -2.56 -21.18 -11.28
CA PRO A 24 -3.76 -21.94 -11.55
C PRO A 24 -4.78 -21.76 -10.43
N GLY A 25 -6.06 -21.68 -10.80
CA GLY A 25 -7.14 -21.69 -9.83
C GLY A 25 -7.23 -23.03 -9.11
N GLY A 26 -7.72 -23.00 -7.88
CA GLY A 26 -7.76 -24.19 -7.04
C GLY A 26 -8.35 -23.92 -5.67
N GLU A 27 -8.33 -24.95 -4.85
CA GLU A 27 -8.74 -24.87 -3.45
C GLU A 27 -7.54 -25.11 -2.54
N PHE A 28 -7.35 -24.25 -1.55
CA PHE A 28 -6.27 -24.35 -0.58
C PHE A 28 -6.77 -23.96 0.81
N VAL A 29 -5.94 -24.20 1.84
CA VAL A 29 -6.24 -23.79 3.21
C VAL A 29 -5.62 -22.42 3.43
N MET A 30 -6.45 -21.41 3.72
CA MET A 30 -6.03 -20.05 4.07
C MET A 30 -6.04 -19.89 5.59
N GLY A 31 -5.07 -19.15 6.12
CA GLY A 31 -4.87 -18.99 7.56
C GLY A 31 -4.17 -20.19 8.18
N THR A 32 -4.19 -20.25 9.51
CA THR A 32 -3.57 -21.31 10.31
C THR A 32 -4.43 -21.65 11.53
N ASP A 33 -4.24 -22.83 12.11
CA ASP A 33 -4.82 -23.23 13.41
C ASP A 33 -3.72 -23.33 14.49
N ASP A 34 -2.51 -22.86 14.20
CA ASP A 34 -1.40 -22.87 15.15
C ASP A 34 -1.79 -22.09 16.42
N PRO A 35 -1.69 -22.69 17.62
CA PRO A 35 -1.96 -21.99 18.87
C PRO A 35 -1.10 -20.72 19.07
N GLN A 36 0.10 -20.67 18.49
CA GLN A 36 1.04 -19.54 18.59
C GLN A 36 0.77 -18.41 17.58
N SER A 37 -0.12 -18.60 16.60
CA SER A 37 -0.44 -17.52 15.65
C SER A 37 -1.31 -16.44 16.28
N TYR A 38 -1.33 -15.26 15.66
CA TYR A 38 -2.30 -14.24 16.00
C TYR A 38 -3.74 -14.72 15.75
N GLU A 39 -4.69 -14.21 16.53
CA GLU A 39 -6.10 -14.59 16.41
C GLU A 39 -6.65 -14.25 15.02
N THR A 40 -6.21 -13.14 14.42
CA THR A 40 -6.59 -12.69 13.08
C THR A 40 -6.09 -13.56 11.94
N GLU A 41 -5.13 -14.47 12.21
CA GLU A 41 -4.63 -15.43 11.22
C GLU A 41 -5.39 -16.76 11.27
N ARG A 42 -6.32 -16.91 12.22
CA ARG A 42 -7.12 -18.12 12.45
C ARG A 42 -8.60 -17.89 12.11
N PRO A 43 -9.38 -18.96 11.89
CA PRO A 43 -8.96 -20.35 11.75
C PRO A 43 -8.46 -20.69 10.34
N ALA A 44 -7.77 -21.81 10.21
CA ALA A 44 -7.49 -22.41 8.93
C ALA A 44 -8.80 -22.86 8.26
N HIS A 45 -9.06 -22.39 7.05
CA HIS A 45 -10.29 -22.74 6.33
C HIS A 45 -10.07 -22.88 4.83
N ARG A 46 -10.94 -23.67 4.17
CA ARG A 46 -10.84 -23.95 2.74
C ARG A 46 -11.33 -22.75 1.93
N VAL A 47 -10.49 -22.24 1.04
CA VAL A 47 -10.81 -21.15 0.11
C VAL A 47 -10.61 -21.63 -1.32
N LYS A 48 -11.56 -21.29 -2.20
CA LYS A 48 -11.46 -21.48 -3.64
C LYS A 48 -11.13 -20.15 -4.31
N VAL A 49 -10.08 -20.14 -5.13
CA VAL A 49 -9.66 -18.95 -5.88
C VAL A 49 -9.61 -19.29 -7.37
N ALA A 50 -10.06 -18.36 -8.21
CA ALA A 50 -9.94 -18.48 -9.66
C ALA A 50 -8.47 -18.40 -10.11
N ALA A 51 -8.17 -18.80 -11.34
CA ALA A 51 -6.84 -18.59 -11.90
C ALA A 51 -6.57 -17.09 -12.09
N PHE A 52 -5.32 -16.66 -11.90
CA PHE A 52 -4.91 -15.28 -12.07
C PHE A 52 -3.42 -15.18 -12.44
N MET A 53 -2.98 -13.99 -12.84
CA MET A 53 -1.58 -13.68 -13.13
C MET A 53 -0.96 -12.91 -11.96
N MET A 54 0.28 -13.19 -11.61
CA MET A 54 1.02 -12.47 -10.55
C MET A 54 2.43 -12.15 -11.02
N ASP A 55 2.94 -10.98 -10.67
CA ASP A 55 4.34 -10.62 -10.90
C ASP A 55 5.28 -11.54 -10.11
N VAL A 56 6.41 -11.90 -10.71
CA VAL A 56 7.43 -12.74 -10.06
C VAL A 56 8.18 -11.99 -8.94
N THR A 57 8.24 -10.66 -9.00
CA THR A 57 8.92 -9.81 -8.02
C THR A 57 8.04 -8.64 -7.62
N GLU A 58 8.32 -8.01 -6.47
CA GLU A 58 7.70 -6.72 -6.17
C GLU A 58 8.06 -5.64 -7.19
N LEU A 59 7.26 -4.57 -7.21
CA LEU A 59 7.56 -3.36 -7.98
C LEU A 59 8.79 -2.66 -7.41
N THR A 60 9.74 -2.36 -8.27
CA THR A 60 10.95 -1.59 -7.91
C THR A 60 10.68 -0.08 -7.97
N ASN A 61 11.51 0.69 -7.26
CA ASN A 61 11.46 2.16 -7.29
C ASN A 61 11.66 2.72 -8.72
N GLU A 62 12.48 2.07 -9.54
CA GLU A 62 12.69 2.47 -10.94
C GLU A 62 11.41 2.31 -11.78
N GLN A 63 10.70 1.20 -11.61
CA GLN A 63 9.44 0.95 -12.32
C GLN A 63 8.35 1.91 -11.87
N PHE A 64 8.25 2.17 -10.56
CA PHE A 64 7.30 3.17 -10.05
C PHE A 64 7.65 4.58 -10.54
N LYS A 65 8.93 4.94 -10.58
CA LYS A 65 9.39 6.21 -11.14
C LYS A 65 8.99 6.36 -12.61
N ALA A 66 9.16 5.32 -13.42
CA ALA A 66 8.73 5.35 -14.82
C ALA A 66 7.22 5.62 -14.97
N PHE A 67 6.40 5.03 -14.09
CA PHE A 67 4.96 5.32 -14.03
C PHE A 67 4.67 6.78 -13.67
N VAL A 68 5.34 7.31 -12.64
CA VAL A 68 5.18 8.72 -12.21
C VAL A 68 5.58 9.68 -13.34
N ASP A 69 6.73 9.43 -13.98
CA ASP A 69 7.24 10.27 -15.07
C ASP A 69 6.27 10.26 -16.28
N ALA A 70 5.65 9.11 -16.57
CA ALA A 70 4.72 8.97 -17.69
C ALA A 70 3.33 9.55 -17.44
N THR A 71 2.86 9.53 -16.19
CA THR A 71 1.47 9.90 -15.85
C THR A 71 1.36 11.23 -15.09
N HIS A 72 2.49 11.78 -14.67
CA HIS A 72 2.58 12.91 -13.74
C HIS A 72 1.79 12.65 -12.44
N PHE A 73 1.77 11.40 -11.99
CA PHE A 73 1.03 11.00 -10.81
C PHE A 73 1.62 11.65 -9.54
N VAL A 74 0.76 12.31 -8.77
CA VAL A 74 1.11 12.91 -7.47
C VAL A 74 0.71 11.97 -6.35
N THR A 75 1.68 11.45 -5.62
CA THR A 75 1.47 10.51 -4.51
C THR A 75 0.79 11.17 -3.31
N GLN A 76 0.34 10.38 -2.34
CA GLN A 76 -0.22 10.92 -1.10
C GLN A 76 0.83 11.68 -0.28
N ALA A 77 2.10 11.26 -0.30
CA ALA A 77 3.18 11.93 0.41
C ALA A 77 3.45 13.34 -0.15
N GLU A 78 3.17 13.56 -1.43
CA GLU A 78 3.38 14.85 -2.09
C GLU A 78 2.18 15.80 -1.94
N ARG A 79 1.09 15.36 -1.29
CA ARG A 79 -0.12 16.16 -1.05
C ARG A 79 -0.13 16.71 0.37
N VAL A 80 -0.64 17.92 0.52
CA VAL A 80 -0.92 18.48 1.84
C VAL A 80 -2.09 17.71 2.47
N PRO A 81 -1.94 17.15 3.69
CA PRO A 81 -3.02 16.44 4.35
C PRO A 81 -4.25 17.33 4.59
N ASP A 82 -5.43 16.84 4.21
CA ASP A 82 -6.70 17.50 4.52
C ASP A 82 -7.21 17.06 5.91
N TRP A 83 -7.29 18.00 6.84
CA TRP A 83 -7.79 17.75 8.20
C TRP A 83 -9.20 17.20 8.22
N GLU A 84 -10.08 17.66 7.34
CA GLU A 84 -11.49 17.25 7.33
C GLU A 84 -11.65 15.79 6.89
N GLN A 85 -10.73 15.28 6.07
CA GLN A 85 -10.64 13.87 5.71
C GLN A 85 -9.93 13.06 6.80
N LEU A 86 -8.79 13.56 7.30
CA LEU A 86 -7.98 12.88 8.30
C LEU A 86 -8.78 12.60 9.59
N LYS A 87 -9.55 13.58 10.07
CA LYS A 87 -10.31 13.44 11.33
C LYS A 87 -11.41 12.36 11.28
N GLN A 88 -11.80 11.90 10.08
CA GLN A 88 -12.77 10.81 9.92
C GLN A 88 -12.18 9.45 10.28
N GLN A 89 -10.85 9.31 10.21
CA GLN A 89 -10.12 8.08 10.53
C GLN A 89 -9.61 8.06 11.97
N LEU A 90 -9.74 9.17 12.69
CA LEU A 90 -9.24 9.33 14.05
C LEU A 90 -10.37 9.10 15.08
N PRO A 91 -10.04 8.63 16.30
CA PRO A 91 -11.00 8.59 17.39
C PRO A 91 -11.68 9.94 17.63
N ALA A 92 -12.94 9.89 18.08
CA ALA A 92 -13.68 11.11 18.39
C ALA A 92 -12.95 11.92 19.48
N GLY A 93 -12.80 13.23 19.25
CA GLY A 93 -12.13 14.14 20.18
C GLY A 93 -10.61 14.30 19.97
N THR A 94 -10.02 13.65 18.97
CA THR A 94 -8.60 13.91 18.62
C THR A 94 -8.42 15.38 18.22
N PRO A 95 -7.53 16.13 18.88
CA PRO A 95 -7.30 17.54 18.57
C PRO A 95 -6.63 17.70 17.20
N LYS A 96 -6.95 18.81 16.52
CA LYS A 96 -6.30 19.15 15.25
C LYS A 96 -4.80 19.37 15.47
N PRO A 97 -3.91 18.72 14.69
CA PRO A 97 -2.48 18.97 14.76
C PRO A 97 -2.12 20.41 14.38
N ALA A 98 -0.94 20.85 14.82
CA ALA A 98 -0.35 22.12 14.39
C ALA A 98 -0.13 22.13 12.86
N GLN A 99 -0.21 23.30 12.23
CA GLN A 99 -0.20 23.43 10.77
C GLN A 99 1.12 22.96 10.15
N GLU A 100 2.23 23.07 10.88
CA GLU A 100 3.56 22.62 10.47
C GLU A 100 3.64 21.09 10.35
N LYS A 101 2.72 20.36 10.99
CA LYS A 101 2.60 18.89 10.87
C LYS A 101 1.63 18.46 9.77
N LEU A 102 0.88 19.41 9.19
CA LEU A 102 -0.05 19.18 8.08
C LEU A 102 0.56 19.74 6.79
N VAL A 103 1.73 19.23 6.44
CA VAL A 103 2.47 19.56 5.21
C VAL A 103 2.69 18.29 4.40
N ALA A 104 2.98 18.40 3.11
CA ALA A 104 3.38 17.24 2.30
C ALA A 104 4.64 16.59 2.91
N GLY A 105 4.64 15.27 3.01
CA GLY A 105 5.69 14.46 3.61
C GLY A 105 5.24 13.02 3.85
N SER A 106 6.12 12.23 4.43
CA SER A 106 5.85 10.83 4.79
C SER A 106 6.55 10.45 6.09
N LEU A 107 6.15 9.33 6.67
CA LEU A 107 6.89 8.69 7.74
C LEU A 107 8.14 8.02 7.16
N VAL A 108 9.31 8.44 7.63
CA VAL A 108 10.59 7.83 7.29
C VAL A 108 11.05 6.95 8.43
N PHE A 109 11.43 5.72 8.08
CA PHE A 109 12.03 4.78 9.03
C PHE A 109 13.43 5.25 9.41
N THR A 110 13.62 5.52 10.68
CA THR A 110 14.90 5.85 11.30
C THR A 110 15.16 4.81 12.39
N PRO A 111 15.97 3.77 12.13
CA PRO A 111 16.20 2.72 13.11
C PRO A 111 16.88 3.30 14.37
N PRO A 112 16.40 2.98 15.58
CA PRO A 112 17.08 3.31 16.81
C PRO A 112 18.41 2.54 16.89
N GLN A 113 19.41 3.14 17.52
CA GLN A 113 20.75 2.53 17.65
C GLN A 113 20.78 1.40 18.69
N GLU A 114 19.78 1.35 19.57
CA GLU A 114 19.65 0.39 20.65
C GLU A 114 18.23 -0.21 20.64
N PRO A 115 18.02 -1.40 21.24
CA PRO A 115 16.68 -1.95 21.41
C PRO A 115 15.79 -1.01 22.26
N VAL A 116 14.58 -0.75 21.77
CA VAL A 116 13.59 0.11 22.42
C VAL A 116 12.24 -0.63 22.55
N SER A 117 11.36 -0.17 23.45
CA SER A 117 10.03 -0.77 23.58
C SER A 117 9.19 -0.58 22.31
N GLY A 118 8.42 -1.61 21.92
CA GLY A 118 7.50 -1.59 20.77
C GLY A 118 6.26 -0.71 20.92
N ASP A 119 6.04 -0.14 22.11
CA ASP A 119 4.81 0.58 22.44
C ASP A 119 4.74 1.99 21.81
N ASP A 120 5.88 2.56 21.41
CA ASP A 120 5.97 3.87 20.79
C ASP A 120 6.57 3.80 19.39
N ALA A 121 5.71 3.77 18.38
CA ALA A 121 6.11 3.75 16.98
C ALA A 121 6.95 4.98 16.56
N SER A 122 6.84 6.11 17.26
CA SER A 122 7.56 7.34 16.90
C SER A 122 9.09 7.21 17.07
N VAL A 123 9.54 6.21 17.82
CA VAL A 123 10.98 5.91 17.98
C VAL A 123 11.59 5.37 16.69
N TRP A 124 10.78 4.77 15.82
CA TRP A 124 11.21 4.27 14.50
C TRP A 124 10.77 5.16 13.35
N TRP A 125 9.63 5.86 13.48
CA TRP A 125 8.98 6.52 12.36
C TRP A 125 8.86 8.02 12.60
N ASN A 126 9.53 8.80 11.75
CA ASN A 126 9.55 10.26 11.84
C ASN A 126 8.79 10.87 10.67
N TRP A 127 7.91 11.82 10.94
CA TRP A 127 7.31 12.62 9.87
C TRP A 127 8.37 13.55 9.27
N VAL A 128 8.70 13.35 8.00
CA VAL A 128 9.69 14.15 7.27
C VAL A 128 8.98 14.93 6.16
N PRO A 129 8.88 16.27 6.29
CA PRO A 129 8.34 17.11 5.23
C PRO A 129 9.10 16.92 3.91
N GLY A 130 8.37 16.76 2.81
CA GLY A 130 8.93 16.61 1.46
C GLY A 130 9.54 15.24 1.12
N ALA A 131 9.42 14.23 1.98
CA ALA A 131 9.82 12.87 1.62
C ALA A 131 8.87 12.27 0.56
N ASN A 132 9.43 11.73 -0.54
CA ASN A 132 8.71 11.06 -1.64
C ASN A 132 9.52 9.90 -2.26
#